data_AF-A0A069IFZ3-F1
#
_entry.id   AF-A0A069IFZ3-F1
#
_cell.length_a   1.000
_cell.length_b   1.000
_cell.length_c   1.000
_cell.angle_alpha   90.00
_cell.angle_beta   90.00
_cell.angle_gamma   90.00
#
_symmetry.space_group_name_H-M   'P 1'
#
loop_
_entity.id
_entity.type
_entity.pdbx_description
1 polymer ?
#
loop_
_entity_poly.entity_id
_entity_poly.type
_entity_poly.pdbx_seq_one_letter_code
_entity_poly.pdbx_strand_id
1 'polypeptide(L)' 'MAADYTLSKRTDAYLNVGYAKNNDGSTLGLTAGGAGAIQGSAFGMVSGSENQFGAVLVIRHKF' A
#
# COMPACT_ATOMS: atom_id res chain seq x y z
N MET A 1 7.01 -6.08 -3.01
CA MET A 1 6.85 -7.56 -3.06
C MET A 1 5.42 -7.88 -2.65
N ALA A 2 4.82 -8.91 -3.23
CA ALA A 2 3.47 -9.35 -2.90
C ALA A 2 3.47 -10.86 -2.59
N ALA A 3 2.64 -11.28 -1.65
CA ALA A 3 2.38 -12.68 -1.32
C ALA A 3 0.88 -12.92 -1.31
N ASP A 4 0.42 -13.93 -2.05
CA ASP A 4 -0.99 -14.27 -2.21
C ASP A 4 -1.26 -15.68 -1.65
N TYR A 5 -2.38 -15.84 -0.96
CA TYR A 5 -2.83 -17.10 -0.40
C TYR A 5 -4.33 -17.32 -0.65
N THR A 6 -4.68 -18.42 -1.30
CA THR A 6 -6.08 -18.75 -1.59
C THR A 6 -6.64 -19.62 -0.46
N LEU A 7 -7.52 -19.04 0.37
CA LEU A 7 -8.19 -19.75 1.47
C LEU A 7 -9.30 -20.69 0.96
N SER A 8 -10.03 -20.28 -0.07
CA SER A 8 -11.08 -21.08 -0.73
C SER A 8 -11.30 -20.61 -2.18
N LYS A 9 -12.16 -21.29 -2.95
CA LYS A 9 -12.59 -20.81 -4.30
C LYS A 9 -13.13 -19.38 -4.30
N ARG A 10 -13.63 -18.92 -3.15
CA ARG A 10 -14.28 -17.62 -2.96
C ARG A 10 -13.51 -16.69 -2.04
N THR A 11 -12.42 -17.13 -1.43
CA THR A 11 -11.71 -16.31 -0.44
C THR A 11 -10.22 -16.39 -0.69
N ASP A 12 -9.61 -15.23 -0.88
CA ASP A 12 -8.17 -15.09 -1.02
C ASP A 12 -7.68 -13.99 -0.09
N ALA A 13 -6.47 -14.17 0.45
CA ALA A 13 -5.78 -13.18 1.26
C ALA A 13 -4.49 -12.81 0.55
N TYR A 14 -4.13 -11.53 0.57
CA TYR A 14 -2.90 -11.07 -0.06
C TYR A 14 -2.22 -9.99 0.77
N LEU A 15 -0.90 -10.09 0.84
CA LEU A 15 0.01 -9.18 1.52
C LEU A 15 0.85 -8.44 0.49
N ASN A 16 0.81 -7.12 0.51
CA ASN A 16 1.71 -6.27 -0.24
C ASN A 16 2.69 -5.58 0.70
N VAL A 17 3.96 -5.57 0.35
CA VAL A 17 4.99 -4.78 1.04
C VAL A 17 5.69 -3.89 0.03
N GLY A 18 5.94 -2.64 0.43
CA GLY A 18 6.55 -1.63 -0.43
C GLY A 18 7.54 -0.77 0.33
N TYR A 19 8.51 -0.24 -0.41
CA TYR A 19 9.45 0.77 0.07
C TYR A 19 9.55 1.90 -0.97
N ALA A 20 9.32 3.13 -0.53
CA ALA A 20 9.50 4.34 -1.32
C ALA A 20 10.80 5.00 -0.86
N LYS A 21 11.74 5.16 -1.80
CA LYS A 21 12.95 5.93 -1.59
C LYS A 21 12.77 7.31 -2.20
N ASN A 22 12.97 8.35 -1.40
CA ASN A 22 12.77 9.72 -1.82
C ASN A 22 14.12 10.44 -1.84
N ASN A 23 14.36 11.23 -2.89
CA ASN A 23 15.55 12.08 -3.02
C ASN A 23 15.10 13.47 -3.50
N ASP A 24 15.99 14.45 -3.39
CA ASP A 24 15.83 15.80 -3.96
C ASP A 24 14.54 16.52 -3.51
N GLY A 25 14.14 16.35 -2.24
CA GLY A 25 12.94 16.97 -1.69
C GLY A 25 11.63 16.27 -2.05
N SER A 26 11.67 15.12 -2.73
CA SER A 26 10.47 14.34 -3.09
C SER A 26 9.65 13.95 -1.86
N THR A 27 8.33 14.14 -1.94
CA THR A 27 7.35 13.86 -0.87
C THR A 27 6.42 12.69 -1.21
N LEU A 28 6.72 11.93 -2.28
CA LEU A 28 5.88 10.81 -2.72
C LEU A 28 5.85 9.69 -1.65
N GLY A 29 4.64 9.24 -1.32
CA GLY A 29 4.44 8.07 -0.44
C GLY A 29 4.26 6.77 -1.22
N LEU A 30 4.22 5.65 -0.49
CA LEU A 30 3.99 4.28 -1.01
C LEU A 30 2.66 4.09 -1.73
N THR A 31 1.70 4.93 -1.40
CA THR A 31 0.43 5.01 -2.10
C THR A 31 0.29 6.43 -2.63
N ALA A 32 0.10 6.55 -3.94
CA ALA A 32 -0.38 7.78 -4.51
C ALA A 32 -1.81 7.98 -3.97
N GLY A 33 -1.95 8.80 -2.94
CA GLY A 33 -3.22 9.40 -2.58
C GLY A 33 -3.68 10.32 -3.71
N GLY A 34 -4.03 9.73 -4.85
CA GLY A 34 -4.73 10.41 -5.93
C GLY A 34 -6.12 10.80 -5.47
N ALA A 35 -6.72 11.78 -6.16
CA ALA A 35 -8.08 12.21 -5.91
C ALA A 35 -9.03 11.00 -5.86
N GLY A 36 -9.67 10.76 -4.70
CA GLY A 36 -10.57 9.63 -4.47
C GLY A 36 -10.04 8.55 -3.52
N ALA A 37 -8.79 8.65 -3.03
CA ALA A 37 -8.33 7.82 -1.92
C ALA A 37 -9.18 8.13 -0.67
N ILE A 38 -9.68 7.09 0.01
CA ILE A 38 -10.38 7.27 1.28
C ILE A 38 -9.35 7.86 2.26
N GLN A 39 -9.60 9.06 2.79
CA GLN A 39 -8.76 9.67 3.82
C GLN A 39 -8.53 8.66 4.96
N GLY A 40 -7.27 8.33 5.24
CA GLY A 40 -6.88 7.36 6.27
C GLY A 40 -6.83 5.89 5.83
N SER A 41 -7.11 5.56 4.58
CA SER A 41 -7.10 4.17 4.07
C SER A 41 -5.76 3.68 3.51
N ALA A 42 -4.74 4.55 3.46
CA ALA A 42 -3.48 4.28 2.79
C ALA A 42 -2.31 5.09 3.40
N PHE A 43 -1.09 4.85 2.92
CA PHE A 43 0.11 5.60 3.30
C PHE A 43 0.07 6.99 2.64
N GLY A 44 0.01 8.05 3.45
CA GLY A 44 0.04 9.44 2.96
C GLY A 44 1.39 9.85 2.37
N MET A 45 1.49 11.11 1.95
CA MET A 45 2.78 11.71 1.57
C MET A 45 3.77 11.69 2.75
N VAL A 46 5.06 11.71 2.43
CA VAL A 46 6.15 11.85 3.39
C VAL A 46 6.74 13.25 3.36
N SER A 47 7.43 13.66 4.41
CA SER A 47 8.16 14.94 4.35
C SER A 47 9.35 14.83 3.39
N GLY A 48 9.89 15.97 2.94
CA GLY A 48 10.82 16.01 1.81
C GLY A 48 12.04 15.11 2.00
N SER A 49 12.25 14.19 1.06
CA SER A 49 13.34 13.19 1.04
C SER A 49 13.27 12.12 2.13
N GLU A 50 12.16 12.00 2.87
CA GLU A 50 11.97 10.87 3.78
C GLU A 50 11.61 9.60 3.01
N ASN A 51 12.15 8.47 3.45
CA ASN A 51 11.80 7.17 2.88
C ASN A 51 10.62 6.57 3.63
N GLN A 52 9.74 5.85 2.93
CA GLN A 52 8.56 5.22 3.52
C GLN A 52 8.60 3.70 3.33
N PHE A 53 8.40 2.95 4.40
CA PHE A 53 8.16 1.51 4.36
C PHE A 53 6.73 1.21 4.82
N GLY A 54 6.07 0.23 4.18
CA GLY A 54 4.68 -0.07 4.47
C GLY A 54 4.27 -1.44 3.98
N ALA A 55 3.26 -1.99 4.65
CA ALA A 55 2.66 -3.27 4.34
C ALA A 55 1.13 -3.19 4.39
N VAL A 56 0.45 -3.86 3.45
CA VAL A 56 -1.01 -3.94 3.38
C VAL A 56 -1.40 -5.41 3.34
N LEU A 57 -2.21 -5.86 4.28
CA LEU A 57 -2.85 -7.17 4.29
C LEU A 57 -4.33 -7.01 3.93
N VAL A 58 -4.80 -7.78 2.95
CA VAL A 58 -6.20 -7.76 2.50
C VAL A 58 -6.77 -9.16 2.52
N ILE A 59 -8.03 -9.28 2.95
CA ILE A 59 -8.85 -10.48 2.78
C ILE A 59 -9.95 -10.12 1.79
N ARG A 60 -9.98 -10.82 0.65
CA ARG A 60 -10.98 -10.66 -0.39
C ARG A 60 -11.90 -11.87 -0.38
N HIS A 61 -13.19 -11.62 -0.18
CA HIS A 61 -14.25 -12.62 -0.33
C HIS A 61 -15.13 -12.29 -1.55
N LYS A 62 -15.36 -13.28 -2.41
CA LYS A 62 -16.17 -13.21 -3.63
C LYS A 62 -17.47 -13.97 -3.40
N PHE A 63 -18.59 -13.29 -3.58
CA PHE A 63 -19.94 -13.84 -3.37
C PHE A 63 -20.47 -14.51 -4.64
#